data_AF-K2GZ66-F1
#
_entry.id   AF-K2GZ66-F1
#
_cell.length_a   1.000
_cell.length_b   1.000
_cell.length_c   1.000
_cell.angle_alpha   90.00
_cell.angle_beta   90.00
_cell.angle_gamma   90.00
#
_symmetry.space_group_name_H-M   'P 1'
#
loop_
_entity.id
_entity.type
_entity.pdbx_description
1 polymer ?
#
loop_
_entity_poly.entity_id
_entity_poly.type
_entity_poly.pdbx_seq_one_letter_code
_entity_poly.pdbx_strand_id
1 'polypeptide(L)'
;MAPRIYSILNNKPLLFELCGISAMGNEEATRVIYIKVKTNDEQINKIIEEIKQTFNKYLDKQSQSEVILHMTLFNTNKLKNGKSFVIDASDIVRKYTGKSFGKYKAESLVFSSMINKIMGTKYALINSIPLP
;
A
#
# COMPACT_ATOMS: atom_id res chain seq x y z
N MET A 1 15.95 12.52 -0.88
CA MET A 1 15.30 11.19 -0.87
C MET A 1 15.63 10.40 -2.14
N ALA A 2 15.35 10.92 -3.34
CA ALA A 2 15.59 10.20 -4.60
C ALA A 2 16.99 9.55 -4.75
N PRO A 3 18.13 10.24 -4.48
CA PRO A 3 19.44 9.60 -4.60
C PRO A 3 19.64 8.39 -3.66
N ARG A 4 19.02 8.40 -2.47
CA ARG A 4 19.09 7.30 -1.51
C ARG A 4 18.24 6.11 -1.94
N ILE A 5 17.05 6.39 -2.49
CA ILE A 5 16.20 5.35 -3.10
C ILE A 5 16.92 4.69 -4.29
N TYR A 6 17.56 5.47 -5.16
CA TYR A 6 18.33 4.93 -6.28
C TYR A 6 19.52 4.08 -5.83
N SER A 7 20.19 4.48 -4.75
CA SER A 7 21.25 3.69 -4.13
C SER A 7 20.74 2.34 -3.60
N ILE A 8 19.58 2.32 -2.91
CA ILE A 8 18.95 1.08 -2.44
C ILE A 8 18.60 0.14 -3.61
N LEU A 9 18.09 0.71 -4.70
CA LEU A 9 17.72 -0.06 -5.89
C LEU A 9 18.93 -0.50 -6.71
N ASN A 10 20.07 0.20 -6.62
CA ASN A 10 21.28 -0.06 -7.38
C ASN A 10 21.00 -0.24 -8.89
N ASN A 11 20.22 0.68 -9.47
CA ASN A 11 19.73 0.64 -10.86
C ASN A 11 18.91 -0.60 -11.25
N LYS A 12 18.44 -1.40 -10.28
CA LYS A 12 17.53 -2.53 -10.54
C LYS A 12 16.08 -2.08 -10.45
N PRO A 13 15.20 -2.63 -11.30
CA PRO A 13 13.78 -2.35 -11.21
C PRO A 13 13.20 -2.88 -9.91
N LEU A 14 12.28 -2.12 -9.32
CA LEU A 14 11.52 -2.59 -8.17
C LEU A 14 10.36 -3.45 -8.66
N LEU A 15 10.46 -4.76 -8.45
CA LEU A 15 9.48 -5.74 -8.89
C LEU A 15 8.64 -6.25 -7.73
N PHE A 16 7.35 -6.44 -7.96
CA PHE A 16 6.42 -7.04 -7.00
C PHE A 16 5.36 -7.88 -7.72
N GLU A 17 4.76 -8.80 -7.00
CA GLU A 17 3.65 -9.61 -7.47
C GLU A 17 2.39 -9.26 -6.70
N LEU A 18 1.29 -9.03 -7.40
CA LEU A 18 -0.03 -8.96 -6.79
C LEU A 18 -0.59 -10.37 -6.72
N CYS A 19 -0.86 -10.87 -5.52
CA CYS A 19 -1.32 -12.24 -5.33
C CYS A 19 -2.25 -12.36 -4.13
N GLY A 20 -3.24 -13.23 -4.23
CA GLY A 20 -4.17 -13.50 -3.15
C GLY A 20 -5.07 -12.31 -2.80
N ILE A 21 -6.22 -12.61 -2.20
CA ILE A 21 -7.03 -11.59 -1.51
C ILE A 21 -6.97 -11.91 -0.02
N SER A 22 -6.97 -10.87 0.81
CA SER A 22 -6.99 -10.97 2.26
C SER A 22 -7.90 -9.90 2.86
N ALA A 23 -8.25 -10.10 4.13
CA ALA A 23 -8.87 -9.10 4.97
C ALA A 23 -7.87 -8.48 5.95
N MET A 24 -8.14 -7.25 6.39
CA MET A 24 -7.46 -6.65 7.55
C MET A 24 -8.17 -7.10 8.83
N GLY A 25 -7.44 -7.70 9.77
CA GLY A 25 -8.02 -8.28 10.99
C GLY A 25 -8.77 -9.59 10.72
N ASN A 26 -9.94 -9.77 11.34
CA ASN A 26 -10.77 -10.97 11.19
C ASN A 26 -11.52 -10.98 9.84
N GLU A 27 -11.39 -12.06 9.06
CA GLU A 27 -12.06 -12.25 7.76
C GLU A 27 -13.58 -12.26 7.85
N GLU A 28 -14.16 -12.87 8.89
CA GLU A 28 -15.63 -12.96 9.09
C GLU A 28 -16.25 -11.61 9.48
N ALA A 29 -15.42 -10.65 9.90
CA ALA A 29 -15.85 -9.34 10.39
C ALA A 29 -14.81 -8.25 10.07
N THR A 30 -14.50 -8.07 8.78
CA THR A 30 -13.52 -7.07 8.34
C THR A 30 -14.16 -5.78 7.83
N ARG A 31 -13.38 -4.72 7.75
CA ARG A 31 -13.75 -3.45 7.08
C ARG A 31 -12.92 -3.18 5.83
N VAL A 32 -11.83 -3.93 5.63
CA VAL A 32 -10.88 -3.69 4.55
C VAL A 32 -10.52 -5.01 3.90
N ILE A 33 -10.76 -5.10 2.59
CA ILE A 33 -10.31 -6.21 1.74
C ILE A 33 -9.20 -5.66 0.84
N TYR A 34 -8.14 -6.44 0.67
CA TYR A 34 -6.99 -6.04 -0.13
C TYR A 34 -6.37 -7.20 -0.90
N ILE A 35 -5.65 -6.89 -1.97
CA ILE A 35 -4.74 -7.80 -2.65
C ILE A 35 -3.39 -7.79 -1.94
N LYS A 36 -2.82 -8.97 -1.65
CA LYS A 36 -1.50 -9.05 -1.02
C LYS A 36 -0.43 -8.67 -2.04
N VAL A 37 0.59 -7.96 -1.58
CA VAL A 37 1.76 -7.64 -2.40
C VAL A 37 2.89 -8.56 -1.93
N LYS A 38 3.37 -9.41 -2.82
CA LYS A 38 4.54 -10.24 -2.59
C LYS A 38 5.76 -9.54 -3.19
N THR A 39 6.81 -9.40 -2.40
CA THR A 39 8.02 -8.67 -2.78
C THR A 39 9.27 -9.52 -2.65
N ASN A 40 10.35 -9.09 -3.30
CA ASN A 40 11.68 -9.54 -2.91
C ASN A 40 12.12 -8.65 -1.74
N ASP A 41 11.93 -9.17 -0.53
CA ASP A 41 11.68 -8.36 0.68
C ASP A 41 12.82 -7.38 1.07
N GLU A 42 14.06 -7.58 0.63
CA GLU A 42 15.19 -6.78 1.14
C GLU A 42 15.17 -5.32 0.67
N GLN A 43 14.90 -5.05 -0.62
CA GLN A 43 14.95 -3.68 -1.16
C GLN A 43 13.74 -2.85 -0.72
N ILE A 44 12.55 -3.45 -0.70
CA ILE A 44 11.33 -2.74 -0.31
C ILE A 44 11.35 -2.39 1.17
N ASN A 45 11.81 -3.29 2.04
CA ASN A 45 11.97 -2.99 3.46
C ASN A 45 12.95 -1.83 3.68
N LYS A 46 14.08 -1.79 2.97
CA LYS A 46 15.02 -0.65 3.02
C LYS A 46 14.39 0.67 2.57
N ILE A 47 13.57 0.65 1.51
CA ILE A 47 12.83 1.83 1.03
C ILE A 47 11.82 2.31 2.09
N ILE A 48 11.06 1.40 2.69
CA ILE A 48 10.08 1.71 3.75
C ILE A 48 10.79 2.36 4.94
N GLU A 49 11.91 1.79 5.39
CA GLU A 49 12.68 2.33 6.51
C GLU A 49 13.29 3.69 6.19
N GLU A 50 13.81 3.90 4.98
CA GLU A 50 14.31 5.22 4.54
C GLU A 50 13.19 6.28 4.52
N ILE A 51 11.99 5.91 4.06
CA ILE A 51 10.81 6.80 4.11
C ILE A 51 10.45 7.11 5.56
N LYS A 52 10.33 6.08 6.41
CA LYS A 52 10.05 6.27 7.85
C LYS A 52 11.08 7.21 8.47
N GLN A 53 12.37 6.94 8.35
CA GLN A 53 13.43 7.78 8.93
C GLN A 53 13.37 9.23 8.43
N THR A 54 13.11 9.43 7.13
CA THR A 54 13.01 10.77 6.55
C THR A 54 11.82 11.56 7.10
N PHE A 55 10.68 10.91 7.31
CA PHE A 55 9.44 11.56 7.72
C PHE A 55 9.11 11.48 9.20
N ASN A 56 9.72 10.58 9.97
CA ASN A 56 9.44 10.37 11.40
C ASN A 56 9.72 11.63 12.24
N LYS A 57 10.69 12.46 11.82
CA LYS A 57 10.94 13.75 12.46
C LYS A 57 9.82 14.79 12.29
N TYR A 58 8.86 14.53 11.39
CA TYR A 58 7.70 15.38 11.11
C TYR A 58 6.38 14.74 11.51
N LEU A 59 6.39 13.48 11.97
CA LEU A 59 5.20 12.74 12.32
C LEU A 59 5.25 12.43 13.82
N ASP A 60 4.30 12.97 14.58
CA ASP A 60 4.19 12.67 16.01
C ASP A 60 4.04 11.17 16.22
N LYS A 61 5.02 10.57 16.92
CA LYS A 61 5.10 9.18 17.40
C LYS A 61 4.16 8.22 16.67
N GLN A 62 4.53 7.81 15.46
CA GLN A 62 3.83 6.68 14.83
C GLN A 62 4.06 5.42 15.66
N SER A 63 2.95 4.74 15.98
CA SER A 63 2.97 3.37 16.48
C SER A 63 3.91 2.53 15.61
N GLN A 64 4.77 1.73 16.22
CA GLN A 64 5.64 0.74 15.57
C GLN A 64 4.84 -0.43 14.96
N SER A 65 3.66 -0.16 14.42
CA SER A 65 2.85 -1.18 13.76
C SER A 65 3.60 -1.69 12.53
N GLU A 66 3.52 -3.00 12.34
CA GLU A 66 4.07 -3.67 11.19
C GLU A 66 3.47 -3.09 9.90
N VAL A 67 4.33 -2.79 8.92
CA VAL A 67 3.87 -2.26 7.63
C VAL A 67 3.45 -3.44 6.75
N ILE A 68 2.16 -3.52 6.47
CA ILE A 68 1.61 -4.49 5.53
C ILE A 68 1.50 -3.85 4.15
N LEU A 69 2.29 -4.32 3.19
CA LEU A 69 2.16 -3.91 1.80
C LEU A 69 0.95 -4.58 1.16
N HIS A 70 0.04 -3.75 0.64
CA HIS A 70 -1.21 -4.23 0.08
C HIS A 70 -1.80 -3.23 -0.92
N MET A 71 -2.66 -3.73 -1.81
CA MET A 71 -3.53 -2.90 -2.63
C MET A 71 -4.96 -3.03 -2.12
N THR A 72 -5.48 -1.97 -1.48
CA THR A 72 -6.87 -1.96 -0.97
C THR A 72 -7.86 -2.08 -2.13
N LEU A 73 -8.73 -3.09 -2.08
CA LEU A 73 -9.85 -3.27 -3.01
C LEU A 73 -11.12 -2.60 -2.50
N PHE A 74 -11.37 -2.76 -1.21
CA PHE A 74 -12.61 -2.29 -0.59
C PHE A 74 -12.34 -1.82 0.84
N ASN A 75 -12.97 -0.71 1.23
CA ASN A 75 -12.82 -0.13 2.56
C ASN A 75 -14.13 0.53 3.00
N THR A 76 -14.85 -0.10 3.94
CA THR A 76 -16.15 0.40 4.41
C THR A 76 -16.02 1.66 5.28
N ASN A 77 -14.85 1.98 5.82
CA ASN A 77 -14.62 3.22 6.57
C ASN A 77 -14.66 4.47 5.68
N LYS A 78 -14.61 4.30 4.35
CA LYS A 78 -14.55 5.41 3.39
C LYS A 78 -15.85 5.57 2.58
N LEU A 79 -16.95 4.95 3.03
CA LEU A 79 -18.25 5.09 2.38
C LEU A 79 -18.86 6.48 2.63
N LYS A 80 -19.44 7.07 1.57
CA LYS A 80 -19.91 8.46 1.54
C LYS A 80 -20.97 8.82 2.61
N ASN A 81 -21.64 7.83 3.18
CA ASN A 81 -22.76 8.04 4.10
C ASN A 81 -22.39 7.82 5.57
N GLY A 82 -21.09 7.73 5.91
CA GLY A 82 -20.60 7.64 7.29
C GLY A 82 -20.91 6.32 8.02
N LYS A 83 -21.77 5.46 7.47
CA LYS A 83 -22.05 4.12 8.00
C LYS A 83 -20.88 3.19 7.68
N SER A 84 -19.97 3.03 8.64
CA SER A 84 -19.03 1.91 8.63
C SER A 84 -19.78 0.64 9.01
N PHE A 85 -19.53 -0.44 8.29
CA PHE A 85 -20.04 -1.77 8.62
C PHE A 85 -18.96 -2.81 8.37
N VAL A 86 -19.08 -3.95 9.05
CA VAL A 86 -18.21 -5.10 8.83
C VAL A 86 -18.80 -5.99 7.74
N ILE A 87 -17.93 -6.66 7.00
CA ILE A 87 -18.27 -7.64 5.97
C ILE A 87 -17.59 -8.96 6.30
N ASP A 88 -18.28 -10.05 5.98
CA ASP A 88 -17.68 -11.37 5.89
C ASP A 88 -16.97 -11.48 4.54
N ALA A 89 -15.64 -11.64 4.60
CA ALA A 89 -14.76 -11.79 3.45
C ALA A 89 -14.25 -13.23 3.28
N SER A 90 -14.68 -14.20 4.09
CA SER A 90 -14.14 -15.55 4.09
C SER A 90 -14.27 -16.24 2.74
N ASP A 91 -15.39 -16.06 2.05
CA ASP A 91 -15.62 -16.65 0.73
C ASP A 91 -14.69 -16.07 -0.34
N ILE A 92 -14.51 -14.74 -0.38
CA ILE A 92 -13.65 -14.10 -1.37
C ILE A 92 -12.18 -14.35 -1.09
N VAL A 93 -11.78 -14.37 0.19
CA VAL A 93 -10.42 -14.76 0.57
C VAL A 93 -10.15 -16.19 0.13
N ARG A 94 -10.99 -17.16 0.54
CA ARG A 94 -10.84 -18.58 0.18
C ARG A 94 -10.78 -18.80 -1.33
N LYS A 95 -11.65 -18.14 -2.10
CA LYS A 95 -11.71 -18.25 -3.57
C LYS A 95 -10.43 -17.79 -4.26
N TYR A 96 -9.73 -16.81 -3.69
CA TYR A 96 -8.57 -16.19 -4.32
C TYR A 96 -7.25 -16.48 -3.60
N THR A 97 -7.25 -17.30 -2.54
CA THR A 97 -6.03 -17.78 -1.89
C THR A 97 -5.06 -18.36 -2.91
N GLY A 98 -3.81 -17.88 -2.90
CA GLY A 98 -2.75 -18.35 -3.80
C GLY A 98 -2.87 -17.92 -5.26
N LYS A 99 -3.95 -17.22 -5.65
CA LYS A 99 -4.08 -16.72 -7.04
C LYS A 99 -3.06 -15.63 -7.32
N SER A 100 -2.30 -15.77 -8.42
CA SER A 100 -1.50 -14.67 -8.97
C SER A 100 -2.37 -13.76 -9.83
N PHE A 101 -2.26 -12.45 -9.61
CA PHE A 101 -2.90 -11.42 -10.43
C PHE A 101 -1.93 -10.75 -11.40
N GLY A 102 -0.63 -10.99 -11.23
CA GLY A 102 0.41 -10.52 -12.15
C GLY A 102 1.67 -10.05 -11.44
N LYS A 103 2.74 -9.94 -12.22
CA LYS A 103 4.01 -9.35 -11.80
C LYS A 103 4.13 -7.96 -12.41
N TYR A 104 4.55 -7.02 -11.59
CA TYR A 104 4.57 -5.61 -11.92
C TYR A 104 5.93 -5.00 -11.59
N LYS A 105 6.27 -3.97 -12.35
CA LYS A 105 7.41 -3.08 -12.11
C LYS A 105 6.85 -1.77 -11.56
N ALA A 106 7.40 -1.29 -10.45
CA ALA A 106 7.06 0.03 -9.94
C ALA A 106 7.73 1.11 -10.81
N GLU A 107 6.95 2.09 -11.26
CA GLU A 107 7.44 3.17 -12.12
C GLU A 107 7.85 4.41 -11.34
N SER A 108 7.20 4.67 -10.20
CA SER A 108 7.49 5.85 -9.37
C SER A 108 7.05 5.65 -7.93
N LEU A 109 7.66 6.42 -7.02
CA LEU A 109 7.14 6.67 -5.68
C LEU A 109 6.50 8.06 -5.68
N VAL A 110 5.25 8.15 -5.23
CA VAL A 110 4.47 9.39 -5.31
C VAL A 110 4.19 9.94 -3.91
N PHE A 111 4.47 11.23 -3.72
CA PHE A 111 3.98 11.98 -2.57
C PHE A 111 2.61 12.57 -2.93
N SER A 112 1.58 12.16 -2.19
CA SER A 112 0.18 12.51 -2.48
C SER A 112 -0.58 12.99 -1.25
N SER A 113 -1.51 13.91 -1.42
CA SER A 113 -2.51 14.27 -0.41
C SER A 113 -3.78 13.43 -0.56
N MET A 114 -4.34 12.98 0.56
CA MET A 114 -5.65 12.32 0.63
C MET A 114 -6.84 13.28 0.40
N ILE A 115 -6.58 14.59 0.32
CA ILE A 115 -7.59 15.62 0.14
C ILE A 115 -7.36 16.28 -1.22
N ASN A 116 -8.15 15.89 -2.22
CA ASN A 116 -8.25 16.63 -3.48
C ASN A 116 -9.67 17.20 -3.63
N LYS A 117 -9.93 18.32 -2.94
CA LYS A 117 -11.22 19.02 -3.04
C LYS A 117 -11.43 19.65 -4.43
N ILE A 118 -10.38 19.81 -5.21
CA ILE A 118 -10.38 20.63 -6.44
C ILE A 118 -10.66 19.77 -7.68
N MET A 119 -10.10 18.56 -7.79
CA MET A 119 -10.21 17.75 -9.02
C MET A 119 -11.16 16.55 -8.95
N GLY A 120 -11.87 16.36 -7.84
CA GLY A 120 -12.83 15.25 -7.69
C GLY A 120 -12.21 13.84 -7.68
N THR A 121 -10.88 13.71 -7.67
CA THR A 121 -10.16 12.44 -7.49
C THR A 121 -9.94 12.14 -6.01
N LYS A 122 -9.70 10.86 -5.65
CA LYS A 122 -9.43 10.47 -4.25
C LYS A 122 -8.09 10.99 -3.72
N TYR A 123 -7.12 11.26 -4.58
CA TYR A 123 -5.78 11.71 -4.20
C TYR A 123 -5.29 12.86 -5.09
N ALA A 124 -4.63 13.85 -4.50
CA ALA A 124 -3.87 14.87 -5.22
C ALA A 124 -2.40 14.46 -5.27
N LEU A 125 -1.84 14.29 -6.46
CA LEU A 125 -0.41 13.99 -6.63
C LEU A 125 0.37 15.29 -6.48
N ILE A 126 1.29 15.35 -5.52
CA ILE A 126 2.06 16.56 -5.20
C ILE A 126 3.44 16.50 -5.88
N ASN A 127 4.10 15.35 -5.79
CA ASN A 127 5.41 15.13 -6.37
C ASN A 127 5.67 13.64 -6.60
N SER A 128 6.64 13.29 -7.45
CA SER A 128 7.02 11.90 -7.68
C SER A 128 8.54 11.73 -7.84
N ILE A 129 9.02 10.55 -7.49
CA ILE A 129 10.38 10.10 -7.76
C ILE A 129 10.25 8.96 -8.77
N PRO A 130 10.72 9.12 -10.03
CA PRO A 130 10.70 8.04 -11.01
C PRO A 130 11.64 6.92 -10.55
N LEU A 131 11.26 5.66 -10.75
CA LEU A 131 12.08 4.50 -10.41
C LEU A 131 12.71 3.89 -11.67
N PRO A 132 13.93 3.33 -11.56
CA PRO A 132 14.64 2.68 -12.66
C PRO A 132 13.91 1.44 -13.22
#